data_AF-A0A0L0MZ79-F1
#
_entry.id   AF-A0A0L0MZ79-F1
#
_cell.length_a   1.000
_cell.length_b   1.000
_cell.length_c   1.000
_cell.angle_alpha   90.00
_cell.angle_beta   90.00
_cell.angle_gamma   90.00
#
_symmetry.space_group_name_H-M   'P 1'
#
loop_
_entity.id
_entity.type
_entity.pdbx_description
1 polymer ?
#
loop_
_entity_poly.entity_id
_entity_poly.type
_entity_poly.pdbx_seq_one_letter_code
_entity_poly.pdbx_strand_id
1 'polypeptide(L)'
;MSVADDTYIDDDWPTMPDGSEFDGKELLALVRSGKSPFHGAWDVNLLIREIEENLGAQVIEIPAVTNGSNNYGLHMKLSNRPDIVARLARGDVNMPNFDGFPIDSQVDNVKFEAAAYELLHPEPSILVSRSLYYRVPVQLDGPKLPPPRKYHRPSACLAQSGRIRAALFNFNLPLDFATSWFLKRLFKHKPESLPIPVAPTREFFIALFTSKIKATIRNKGDMIGWESDENTVGPIAAAAKQSLLRLISHIMPTDDD
;
A
#
# COMPACT_ATOMS: atom_id res chain seq x y z
N MET A 1 4.96 -31.06 -23.78
CA MET A 1 5.58 -30.51 -22.55
C MET A 1 4.84 -29.23 -22.23
N SER A 2 3.86 -29.31 -21.34
CA SER A 2 3.15 -28.14 -20.81
C SER A 2 4.06 -27.46 -19.79
N VAL A 3 4.49 -26.23 -20.09
CA VAL A 3 5.03 -25.35 -19.06
C VAL A 3 3.84 -25.02 -18.17
N ALA A 4 3.88 -25.51 -16.93
CA ALA A 4 2.87 -25.15 -15.94
C ALA A 4 2.93 -23.64 -15.75
N ASP A 5 1.83 -22.99 -16.08
CA ASP A 5 1.55 -21.59 -15.81
C ASP A 5 1.25 -21.50 -14.30
N ASP A 6 2.32 -21.48 -13.47
CA ASP A 6 2.20 -21.17 -12.04
C ASP A 6 2.06 -19.64 -11.90
N THR A 7 0.92 -19.12 -12.34
CA THR A 7 0.45 -17.79 -11.97
C THR A 7 0.06 -17.83 -10.48
N TYR A 8 1.04 -17.59 -9.62
CA TYR A 8 0.88 -17.42 -8.18
C TYR A 8 0.06 -16.15 -7.93
N ILE A 9 -1.07 -16.22 -7.19
CA ILE A 9 -2.02 -15.10 -6.94
C ILE A 9 -2.23 -14.85 -5.42
N ASP A 10 -1.43 -15.47 -4.53
CA ASP A 10 -1.67 -15.36 -3.08
C ASP A 10 -0.52 -14.75 -2.28
N ASP A 11 -0.87 -14.13 -1.15
CA ASP A 11 -0.10 -13.10 -0.46
C ASP A 11 -0.04 -13.38 1.04
N ASP A 12 0.89 -14.24 1.39
CA ASP A 12 0.71 -15.17 2.47
C ASP A 12 1.38 -14.67 3.82
N TRP A 13 0.84 -15.03 5.01
CA TRP A 13 1.31 -14.77 6.39
C TRP A 13 2.23 -15.89 6.99
N PRO A 14 3.31 -15.53 7.72
CA PRO A 14 4.32 -16.48 8.19
C PRO A 14 3.82 -17.56 9.17
N THR A 15 4.52 -18.70 9.16
CA THR A 15 4.28 -19.84 10.06
C THR A 15 5.39 -19.96 11.09
N MET A 16 5.08 -20.58 12.22
CA MET A 16 6.06 -20.97 13.23
C MET A 16 6.84 -22.23 12.78
N PRO A 17 8.02 -22.52 13.37
CA PRO A 17 8.79 -23.73 13.08
C PRO A 17 8.05 -25.06 13.27
N ASP A 18 6.98 -25.07 14.08
CA ASP A 18 6.11 -26.23 14.30
C ASP A 18 4.96 -26.35 13.27
N GLY A 19 4.90 -25.44 12.30
CA GLY A 19 3.88 -25.39 11.26
C GLY A 19 2.59 -24.67 11.65
N SER A 20 2.46 -24.18 12.89
CA SER A 20 1.33 -23.34 13.29
C SER A 20 1.42 -21.94 12.68
N GLU A 21 0.30 -21.23 12.56
CA GLU A 21 0.32 -19.84 12.09
C GLU A 21 0.98 -18.92 13.13
N PHE A 22 1.77 -17.96 12.66
CA PHE A 22 2.29 -16.93 13.54
C PHE A 22 1.14 -16.07 14.07
N ASP A 23 1.02 -15.92 15.39
CA ASP A 23 -0.07 -15.15 16.00
C ASP A 23 0.11 -13.63 15.90
N GLY A 24 1.22 -13.19 15.30
CA GLY A 24 1.56 -11.79 15.11
C GLY A 24 2.18 -11.13 16.34
N LYS A 25 2.64 -11.87 17.35
CA LYS A 25 3.13 -11.27 18.60
C LYS A 25 4.60 -11.55 18.90
N GLU A 26 5.18 -10.71 19.74
CA GLU A 26 6.49 -10.94 20.38
C GLU A 26 7.63 -11.28 19.40
N LEU A 27 7.62 -10.70 18.19
CA LEU A 27 8.54 -11.06 17.10
C LEU A 27 10.01 -10.97 17.53
N LEU A 28 10.37 -9.95 18.32
CA LEU A 28 11.74 -9.77 18.80
C LEU A 28 12.22 -10.94 19.67
N ALA A 29 11.37 -11.47 20.54
CA ALA A 29 11.71 -12.61 21.40
C ALA A 29 11.87 -13.90 20.58
N LEU A 30 11.01 -14.09 19.58
CA LEU A 30 11.10 -15.20 18.63
C LEU A 30 12.40 -15.15 17.82
N VAL A 31 12.75 -13.99 17.27
CA VAL A 31 13.99 -13.81 16.50
C VAL A 31 15.22 -14.06 17.37
N ARG A 32 15.27 -13.48 18.59
CA ARG A 32 16.39 -13.68 19.54
C ARG A 32 16.56 -15.12 20.01
N SER A 33 15.48 -15.92 20.01
CA SER A 33 15.52 -17.35 20.34
C SER A 33 15.77 -18.26 19.14
N GLY A 34 16.05 -17.71 17.95
CA GLY A 34 16.27 -18.47 16.72
C GLY A 34 14.99 -19.09 16.14
N LYS A 35 13.82 -18.62 16.58
CA LYS A 35 12.49 -19.11 16.17
C LYS A 35 11.76 -18.11 15.29
N SER A 36 12.48 -17.40 14.42
CA SER A 36 11.89 -16.44 13.50
C SER A 36 10.81 -17.11 12.64
N PRO A 37 9.58 -16.57 12.57
CA PRO A 37 8.51 -17.15 11.75
C PRO A 37 8.73 -16.90 10.24
N PHE A 38 9.71 -16.08 9.88
CA PHE A 38 10.04 -15.78 8.49
C PHE A 38 11.03 -16.77 7.86
N HIS A 39 11.48 -17.79 8.59
CA HIS A 39 12.29 -18.92 8.10
C HIS A 39 13.53 -18.57 7.24
N GLY A 40 14.06 -17.34 7.33
CA GLY A 40 15.16 -16.85 6.51
C GLY A 40 14.74 -16.14 5.21
N ALA A 41 13.45 -16.15 4.85
CA ALA A 41 12.90 -15.32 3.76
C ALA A 41 13.03 -13.82 4.06
N TRP A 42 13.13 -13.49 5.35
CA TRP A 42 13.44 -12.16 5.82
C TRP A 42 14.31 -12.19 7.07
N ASP A 43 15.40 -11.43 7.06
CA ASP A 43 16.23 -11.19 8.24
C ASP A 43 15.70 -9.98 9.02
N VAL A 44 14.89 -10.26 10.03
CA VAL A 44 14.32 -9.25 10.94
C VAL A 44 15.41 -8.44 11.64
N ASN A 45 16.61 -9.00 11.86
CA ASN A 45 17.71 -8.29 12.51
C ASN A 45 18.28 -7.17 11.64
N LEU A 46 18.14 -7.25 10.31
CA LEU A 46 18.51 -6.13 9.43
C LEU A 46 17.59 -4.93 9.67
N LEU A 47 16.28 -5.15 9.71
CA LEU A 47 15.33 -4.07 10.02
C LEU A 47 15.56 -3.50 11.42
N ILE A 48 15.77 -4.36 12.42
CA ILE A 48 16.04 -3.90 13.78
C ILE A 48 17.28 -2.99 13.79
N ARG A 49 18.41 -3.45 13.23
CA ARG A 49 19.63 -2.63 13.15
C ARG A 49 19.40 -1.31 12.43
N GLU A 50 18.73 -1.35 11.29
CA GLU A 50 18.43 -0.15 10.51
C GLU A 50 17.61 0.87 11.31
N ILE A 51 16.57 0.41 12.01
CA ILE A 51 15.76 1.27 12.89
C ILE A 51 16.63 1.82 14.03
N GLU A 52 17.42 0.98 14.69
CA GLU A 52 18.27 1.41 15.81
C GLU A 52 19.32 2.44 15.39
N GLU A 53 19.95 2.26 14.23
CA GLU A 53 20.95 3.16 13.66
C GLU A 53 20.34 4.50 13.24
N ASN A 54 19.23 4.48 12.49
CA ASN A 54 18.61 5.71 11.97
C ASN A 54 17.86 6.50 13.04
N LEU A 55 17.32 5.80 14.04
CA LEU A 55 16.61 6.45 15.14
C LEU A 55 17.55 6.77 16.30
N GLY A 56 18.64 6.05 16.52
CA GLY A 56 19.48 6.20 17.71
C GLY A 56 18.80 5.72 18.99
N ALA A 57 18.01 4.64 18.89
CA ALA A 57 17.28 4.04 20.00
C ALA A 57 17.16 2.53 19.82
N GLN A 58 17.35 1.76 20.89
CA GLN A 58 17.28 0.30 20.82
C GLN A 58 15.83 -0.18 20.69
N VAL A 59 15.61 -1.20 19.86
CA VAL A 59 14.33 -1.92 19.79
C VAL A 59 14.29 -2.93 20.94
N ILE A 60 13.40 -2.68 21.90
CA ILE A 60 13.27 -3.49 23.11
C ILE A 60 12.15 -4.53 23.00
N GLU A 61 11.17 -4.30 22.13
CA GLU A 61 10.06 -5.22 21.90
C GLU A 61 9.42 -4.97 20.53
N ILE A 62 8.88 -6.03 19.92
CA ILE A 62 7.99 -5.96 18.76
C ILE A 62 6.70 -6.70 19.14
N PRO A 63 5.79 -6.05 19.89
CA PRO A 63 4.62 -6.70 20.48
C PRO A 63 3.58 -7.16 19.45
N ALA A 64 3.50 -6.48 18.30
CA ALA A 64 2.51 -6.77 17.27
C ALA A 64 3.07 -6.61 15.87
N VAL A 65 2.80 -7.61 15.04
CA VAL A 65 3.00 -7.64 13.59
C VAL A 65 1.63 -7.83 12.97
N THR A 66 1.34 -7.02 11.96
CA THR A 66 0.05 -7.01 11.28
C THR A 66 0.24 -7.20 9.78
N ASN A 67 -0.80 -7.76 9.17
CA ASN A 67 -0.86 -8.00 7.75
C ASN A 67 -1.64 -6.88 7.06
N GLY A 68 -1.02 -6.19 6.11
CA GLY A 68 -1.67 -5.18 5.27
C GLY A 68 -1.56 -5.53 3.79
N SER A 69 -2.28 -4.78 2.93
CA SER A 69 -2.12 -4.93 1.48
C SER A 69 -0.69 -4.60 1.08
N ASN A 70 0.06 -5.61 0.63
CA ASN A 70 1.47 -5.55 0.19
C ASN A 70 2.49 -5.11 1.26
N ASN A 71 2.12 -5.02 2.54
CA ASN A 71 3.01 -4.54 3.60
C ASN A 71 2.81 -5.30 4.92
N TYR A 72 3.89 -5.48 5.67
CA TYR A 72 3.85 -5.78 7.09
C TYR A 72 3.81 -4.48 7.89
N GLY A 73 2.95 -4.41 8.90
CA GLY A 73 2.94 -3.34 9.90
C GLY A 73 3.51 -3.86 11.21
N LEU A 74 4.59 -3.26 11.70
CA LEU A 74 5.26 -3.65 12.93
C LEU A 74 5.14 -2.55 13.98
N HIS A 75 4.44 -2.84 15.08
CA HIS A 75 4.51 -2.02 16.28
C HIS A 75 5.82 -2.34 17.00
N MET A 76 6.66 -1.33 17.22
CA MET A 76 7.95 -1.48 17.89
C MET A 76 8.03 -0.57 19.11
N LYS A 77 8.49 -1.12 20.24
CA LYS A 77 8.84 -0.36 21.43
C LYS A 77 10.33 -0.04 21.42
N LEU A 78 10.65 1.20 21.77
CA LEU A 78 12.01 1.71 21.76
C LEU A 78 12.46 2.06 23.17
N SER A 79 13.77 1.95 23.46
CA SER A 79 14.30 2.07 24.82
C SER A 79 14.14 3.45 25.46
N ASN A 80 14.10 4.52 24.66
CA ASN A 80 14.17 5.89 25.15
C ASN A 80 13.23 6.87 24.42
N ARG A 81 12.19 6.37 23.74
CA ARG A 81 11.24 7.21 23.00
C ARG A 81 9.89 6.51 22.84
N PRO A 82 8.85 7.24 22.39
CA PRO A 82 7.55 6.65 22.12
C PRO A 82 7.64 5.48 21.14
N ASP A 83 6.71 4.55 21.28
CA ASP A 83 6.52 3.45 20.36
C ASP A 83 6.31 3.95 18.92
N ILE A 84 6.78 3.17 17.97
CA ILE A 84 6.66 3.47 16.54
C ILE A 84 5.88 2.38 15.81
N VAL A 85 5.39 2.74 14.63
CA VAL A 85 4.91 1.78 13.65
C VAL A 85 5.86 1.83 12.46
N ALA A 86 6.53 0.71 12.19
CA ALA A 86 7.27 0.53 10.96
C ALA A 86 6.36 -0.16 9.93
N ARG A 87 6.38 0.33 8.69
CA ARG A 87 5.73 -0.33 7.55
C ARG A 87 6.81 -0.86 6.63
N LEU A 88 6.76 -2.15 6.35
CA LEU A 88 7.71 -2.83 5.49
C LEU A 88 6.98 -3.37 4.26
N ALA A 89 7.40 -2.96 3.08
CA ALA A 89 6.86 -3.52 1.84
C ALA A 89 7.29 -4.97 1.73
N ARG A 90 6.40 -5.86 1.29
CA ARG A 90 6.74 -7.29 1.17
C ARG A 90 7.77 -7.58 0.08
N GLY A 91 7.93 -6.68 -0.90
CA GLY A 91 9.04 -6.74 -1.86
C GLY A 91 10.37 -6.22 -1.31
N ASP A 92 10.38 -5.62 -0.11
CA ASP A 92 11.58 -5.15 0.61
C ASP A 92 12.13 -6.22 1.57
N VAL A 93 11.78 -7.48 1.30
CA VAL A 93 12.32 -8.66 1.98
C VAL A 93 13.02 -9.54 0.96
N ASN A 94 13.80 -10.51 1.42
CA ASN A 94 14.54 -11.43 0.55
C ASN A 94 13.61 -12.53 0.00
N MET A 95 12.53 -12.12 -0.66
CA MET A 95 11.50 -12.98 -1.22
C MET A 95 11.57 -12.94 -2.75
N PRO A 96 12.46 -13.73 -3.38
CA PRO A 96 12.71 -13.70 -4.82
C PRO A 96 11.52 -14.11 -5.70
N ASN A 97 10.43 -14.65 -5.11
CA ASN A 97 9.19 -15.03 -5.80
C ASN A 97 7.98 -14.21 -5.31
N PHE A 98 8.21 -13.00 -4.78
CA PHE A 98 7.11 -12.12 -4.39
C PHE A 98 6.30 -11.74 -5.65
N ASP A 99 5.07 -12.27 -5.76
CA ASP A 99 4.10 -11.83 -6.76
C ASP A 99 3.32 -10.62 -6.23
N GLY A 100 3.94 -9.46 -6.34
CA GLY A 100 3.26 -8.20 -6.12
C GLY A 100 3.77 -7.14 -7.07
N PHE A 101 3.53 -5.86 -6.74
CA PHE A 101 3.97 -4.79 -7.63
C PHE A 101 5.48 -4.87 -7.88
N PRO A 102 5.95 -4.64 -9.13
CA PRO A 102 7.38 -4.56 -9.43
C PRO A 102 8.09 -3.60 -8.47
N ILE A 103 9.36 -3.88 -8.14
CA ILE A 103 10.11 -3.09 -7.15
C ILE A 103 10.10 -1.60 -7.48
N ASP A 104 10.23 -1.22 -8.76
CA ASP A 104 10.16 0.17 -9.22
C ASP A 104 8.83 0.85 -8.88
N SER A 105 7.71 0.11 -8.98
CA SER A 105 6.41 0.63 -8.57
C SER A 105 6.30 0.78 -7.05
N GLN A 106 6.96 -0.09 -6.27
CA GLN A 106 7.05 0.05 -4.82
C GLN A 106 7.92 1.25 -4.41
N VAL A 107 9.01 1.51 -5.14
CA VAL A 107 9.87 2.69 -4.95
C VAL A 107 9.05 3.97 -5.11
N ASP A 108 8.27 4.09 -6.20
CA ASP A 108 7.42 5.25 -6.43
C ASP A 108 6.30 5.38 -5.37
N ASN A 109 5.76 4.26 -4.87
CA ASN A 109 4.79 4.25 -3.77
C ASN A 109 5.37 4.87 -2.50
N VAL A 110 6.55 4.40 -2.07
CA VAL A 110 7.17 4.87 -0.81
C VAL A 110 7.60 6.33 -0.93
N LYS A 111 8.17 6.74 -2.06
CA LYS A 111 8.54 8.15 -2.27
C LYS A 111 7.31 9.06 -2.29
N PHE A 112 6.20 8.61 -2.89
CA PHE A 112 4.94 9.36 -2.86
C PHE A 112 4.40 9.46 -1.44
N GLU A 113 4.40 8.36 -0.68
CA GLU A 113 3.96 8.35 0.71
C GLU A 113 4.78 9.32 1.57
N ALA A 114 6.11 9.28 1.46
CA ALA A 114 7.00 10.22 2.15
C ALA A 114 6.72 11.68 1.79
N ALA A 115 6.59 11.99 0.48
CA ALA A 115 6.27 13.33 0.03
C ALA A 115 4.88 13.80 0.49
N ALA A 116 3.90 12.90 0.59
CA ALA A 116 2.59 13.21 1.15
C ALA A 116 2.67 13.50 2.66
N TYR A 117 3.49 12.75 3.42
CA TYR A 117 3.75 13.07 4.82
C TYR A 117 4.35 14.47 4.97
N GLU A 118 5.37 14.82 4.18
CA GLU A 118 6.00 16.14 4.21
C GLU A 118 5.02 17.26 3.84
N LEU A 119 4.21 17.05 2.81
CA LEU A 119 3.22 18.01 2.35
C LEU A 119 2.13 18.28 3.39
N LEU A 120 1.64 17.23 4.04
CA LEU A 120 0.47 17.31 4.91
C LEU A 120 0.84 17.57 6.37
N HIS A 121 2.10 17.32 6.78
CA HIS A 121 2.57 17.57 8.14
C HIS A 121 2.33 19.01 8.66
N PRO A 122 2.55 20.09 7.87
CA PRO A 122 2.29 21.44 8.34
C PRO A 122 0.80 21.81 8.41
N GLU A 123 -0.11 20.96 7.91
CA GLU A 123 -1.53 21.27 7.81
C GLU A 123 -2.28 20.98 9.14
N PRO A 124 -2.72 22.02 9.88
CA PRO A 124 -3.27 21.83 11.23
C PRO A 124 -4.62 21.10 11.24
N SER A 125 -5.36 21.13 10.13
CA SER A 125 -6.64 20.45 9.97
C SER A 125 -6.50 18.96 9.60
N ILE A 126 -5.29 18.52 9.20
CA ILE A 126 -5.04 17.17 8.71
C ILE A 126 -4.21 16.43 9.76
N LEU A 127 -4.83 15.44 10.40
CA LEU A 127 -4.13 14.60 11.36
C LEU A 127 -3.20 13.64 10.63
N VAL A 128 -1.91 13.95 10.64
CA VAL A 128 -0.86 13.16 10.02
C VAL A 128 0.17 12.75 11.07
N SER A 129 0.48 11.45 11.13
CA SER A 129 1.58 10.95 11.95
C SER A 129 2.92 11.49 11.45
N ARG A 130 3.86 11.76 12.36
CA ARG A 130 5.21 12.18 11.96
C ARG A 130 5.95 11.03 11.30
N SER A 131 6.38 11.20 10.05
CA SER A 131 7.37 10.32 9.43
C SER A 131 8.72 10.53 10.11
N LEU A 132 9.30 9.45 10.65
CA LEU A 132 10.59 9.51 11.36
C LEU A 132 11.76 9.20 10.43
N TYR A 133 11.56 8.23 9.53
CA TYR A 133 12.56 7.71 8.62
C TYR A 133 11.85 6.90 7.52
N TYR A 134 12.36 6.96 6.29
CA TYR A 134 11.96 6.08 5.21
C TYR A 134 13.16 5.79 4.31
N ARG A 135 13.14 4.65 3.64
CA ARG A 135 14.02 4.35 2.52
C ARG A 135 13.25 3.61 1.42
N VAL A 136 13.83 3.57 0.24
CA VAL A 136 13.28 2.78 -0.86
C VAL A 136 13.48 1.28 -0.61
N PRO A 137 12.59 0.41 -1.12
CA PRO A 137 12.79 -1.04 -1.08
C PRO A 137 14.11 -1.46 -1.74
N VAL A 138 14.79 -2.43 -1.14
CA VAL A 138 16.04 -3.02 -1.62
C VAL A 138 15.89 -4.54 -1.60
N GLN A 139 16.09 -5.18 -2.75
CA GLN A 139 16.13 -6.62 -2.85
C GLN A 139 17.55 -7.11 -2.53
N LEU A 140 17.73 -7.96 -1.52
CA LEU A 140 19.03 -8.59 -1.24
C LEU A 140 19.11 -9.98 -1.86
N ASP A 141 20.32 -10.38 -2.25
CA ASP A 141 20.61 -11.71 -2.75
C ASP A 141 20.47 -12.75 -1.61
N GLY A 142 19.60 -13.76 -1.78
CA GLY A 142 19.34 -14.77 -0.75
C GLY A 142 18.70 -16.07 -1.26
N PRO A 143 18.75 -17.17 -0.47
CA PRO A 143 18.19 -18.46 -0.86
C PRO A 143 16.66 -18.41 -1.01
N LYS A 144 16.18 -19.07 -2.06
CA LYS A 144 14.76 -19.11 -2.45
C LYS A 144 13.97 -19.93 -1.44
N LEU A 145 13.01 -19.31 -0.76
CA LEU A 145 12.10 -20.01 0.14
C LEU A 145 10.65 -19.87 -0.34
N PRO A 146 9.85 -20.93 -0.21
CA PRO A 146 8.43 -20.88 -0.56
C PRO A 146 7.68 -19.94 0.40
N PRO A 147 6.73 -19.15 -0.11
CA PRO A 147 5.98 -18.18 0.69
C PRO A 147 4.95 -18.85 1.65
N PRO A 148 4.73 -18.33 2.88
CA PRO A 148 3.84 -18.90 3.93
C PRO A 148 2.51 -18.14 4.13
N ARG A 149 1.31 -18.76 4.44
CA ARG A 149 -0.20 -18.45 4.25
C ARG A 149 -0.96 -17.27 4.93
N LYS A 150 -1.92 -16.55 4.29
CA LYS A 150 -2.71 -15.34 4.75
C LYS A 150 -3.48 -15.32 6.12
N TYR A 151 -3.52 -14.14 6.77
CA TYR A 151 -4.48 -13.73 7.85
C TYR A 151 -5.06 -12.31 7.62
N HIS A 152 -6.34 -12.06 7.96
CA HIS A 152 -7.00 -10.75 7.89
C HIS A 152 -7.67 -10.38 9.22
N ARG A 153 -7.35 -9.18 9.74
CA ARG A 153 -8.09 -8.57 10.86
C ARG A 153 -8.67 -7.22 10.43
N PRO A 154 -9.99 -6.98 10.61
CA PRO A 154 -10.55 -5.66 10.38
C PRO A 154 -10.12 -4.72 11.51
N SER A 155 -9.51 -3.58 11.16
CA SER A 155 -9.38 -2.44 12.07
C SER A 155 -10.40 -1.37 11.69
N ALA A 156 -11.40 -1.14 12.54
CA ALA A 156 -12.38 -0.08 12.31
C ALA A 156 -11.93 1.23 13.00
N CYS A 157 -11.65 2.26 12.20
CA CYS A 157 -11.64 3.65 12.68
C CYS A 157 -12.38 4.57 11.68
N LEU A 158 -13.63 4.21 11.35
CA LEU A 158 -14.44 4.91 10.34
C LEU A 158 -14.58 6.41 10.63
N ALA A 159 -14.67 6.80 11.90
CA ALA A 159 -14.80 8.20 12.30
C ALA A 159 -13.53 9.03 12.01
N GLN A 160 -12.35 8.49 12.32
CA GLN A 160 -11.09 9.18 12.04
C GLN A 160 -10.82 9.23 10.53
N SER A 161 -11.09 8.14 9.81
CA SER A 161 -11.02 8.12 8.34
C SER A 161 -11.96 9.15 7.72
N GLY A 162 -13.18 9.32 8.27
CA GLY A 162 -14.13 10.35 7.84
C GLY A 162 -13.59 11.77 8.05
N ARG A 163 -12.99 12.06 9.20
CA ARG A 163 -12.39 13.37 9.49
C ARG A 163 -11.22 13.69 8.58
N ILE A 164 -10.29 12.74 8.41
CA ILE A 164 -9.13 12.91 7.51
C ILE A 164 -9.61 13.13 6.08
N ARG A 165 -10.60 12.35 5.62
CA ARG A 165 -11.19 12.51 4.30
C ARG A 165 -11.77 13.91 4.10
N ALA A 166 -12.54 14.42 5.05
CA ALA A 166 -13.12 15.77 4.96
C ALA A 166 -12.03 16.84 4.89
N ALA A 167 -10.98 16.73 5.72
CA ALA A 167 -9.87 17.67 5.71
C ALA A 167 -9.07 17.63 4.39
N LEU A 168 -8.78 16.43 3.86
CA LEU A 168 -8.13 16.25 2.56
C LEU A 168 -8.96 16.79 1.40
N PHE A 169 -10.28 16.74 1.51
CA PHE A 169 -11.18 17.25 0.48
C PHE A 169 -11.14 18.77 0.36
N ASN A 170 -10.88 19.46 1.47
CA ASN A 170 -10.75 20.91 1.53
C ASN A 170 -9.29 21.37 1.41
N PHE A 171 -8.36 20.44 1.19
CA PHE A 171 -6.95 20.76 1.09
C PHE A 171 -6.61 21.25 -0.32
N ASN A 172 -6.11 22.48 -0.42
CA ASN A 172 -5.65 23.06 -1.68
C ASN A 172 -4.30 22.45 -2.07
N LEU A 173 -4.36 21.39 -2.87
CA LEU A 173 -3.18 20.67 -3.33
C LEU A 173 -2.27 21.57 -4.19
N PRO A 174 -0.98 21.74 -3.83
CA PRO A 174 -0.04 22.50 -4.65
C PRO A 174 0.08 21.92 -6.07
N LEU A 175 0.06 22.79 -7.07
CA LEU A 175 0.06 22.40 -8.49
C LEU A 175 1.34 21.66 -8.90
N ASP A 176 2.48 22.06 -8.33
CA ASP A 176 3.78 21.42 -8.52
C ASP A 176 3.80 20.00 -7.94
N PHE A 177 3.20 19.79 -6.77
CA PHE A 177 3.01 18.47 -6.18
C PHE A 177 2.13 17.59 -7.09
N ALA A 178 0.97 18.12 -7.50
CA ALA A 178 0.06 17.41 -8.40
C ALA A 178 0.75 17.01 -9.71
N THR A 179 1.46 17.96 -10.35
CA THR A 179 2.17 17.73 -11.61
C THR A 179 3.28 16.69 -11.46
N SER A 180 4.03 16.75 -10.36
CA SER A 180 5.15 15.83 -10.09
C SER A 180 4.71 14.39 -9.87
N TRP A 181 3.57 14.19 -9.21
CA TRP A 181 3.11 12.88 -8.78
C TRP A 181 2.06 12.26 -9.67
N PHE A 182 1.20 13.05 -10.32
CA PHE A 182 0.06 12.52 -11.08
C PHE A 182 0.48 11.46 -12.10
N LEU A 183 1.44 11.75 -12.99
CA LEU A 183 1.93 10.76 -13.95
C LEU A 183 2.57 9.55 -13.28
N LYS A 184 3.39 9.75 -12.25
CA LYS A 184 4.09 8.66 -11.54
C LYS A 184 3.10 7.68 -10.89
N ARG A 185 1.92 8.17 -10.49
CA ARG A 185 0.84 7.40 -9.86
C ARG A 185 -0.13 6.75 -10.84
N LEU A 186 -0.02 7.03 -12.14
CA LEU A 186 -0.81 6.34 -13.16
C LEU A 186 -0.22 4.96 -13.49
N PHE A 187 -1.11 4.02 -13.85
CA PHE A 187 -0.71 2.69 -14.34
C PHE A 187 0.12 2.79 -15.62
N LYS A 188 0.79 1.68 -15.98
CA LYS A 188 1.78 1.58 -17.06
C LYS A 188 1.37 2.24 -18.39
N HIS A 189 0.08 2.24 -18.72
CA HIS A 189 -0.45 2.91 -19.92
C HIS A 189 -0.65 4.42 -19.68
N LYS A 190 0.43 5.18 -19.78
CA LYS A 190 0.46 6.65 -19.58
C LYS A 190 1.50 7.30 -20.51
N PRO A 191 1.37 8.59 -20.84
CA PRO A 191 2.40 9.29 -21.58
C PRO A 191 3.67 9.49 -20.73
N GLU A 192 4.83 9.65 -21.38
CA GLU A 192 6.11 9.93 -20.71
C GLU A 192 6.12 11.28 -20.01
N SER A 193 5.43 12.26 -20.58
CA SER A 193 5.27 13.61 -20.02
C SER A 193 3.87 14.16 -20.34
N LEU A 194 3.46 15.17 -19.57
CA LEU A 194 2.26 15.95 -19.87
C LEU A 194 2.70 17.24 -20.55
N PRO A 195 2.10 17.63 -21.69
CA PRO A 195 2.48 18.84 -22.40
C PRO A 195 2.12 20.12 -21.61
N ILE A 196 1.20 20.02 -20.65
CA ILE A 196 0.72 21.11 -19.80
C ILE A 196 0.56 20.56 -18.37
N PRO A 197 0.93 21.32 -17.32
CA PRO A 197 0.62 20.96 -15.94
C PRO A 197 -0.87 20.65 -15.77
N VAL A 198 -1.18 19.56 -15.08
CA VAL A 198 -2.56 19.15 -14.81
C VAL A 198 -2.98 19.77 -13.49
N ALA A 199 -3.88 20.76 -13.58
CA ALA A 199 -4.54 21.31 -12.41
C ALA A 199 -5.59 20.32 -11.88
N PRO A 200 -5.70 20.15 -10.55
CA PRO A 200 -6.68 19.29 -9.89
C PRO A 200 -8.11 19.89 -9.95
N THR A 201 -8.57 20.29 -11.13
CA THR A 201 -9.89 20.92 -11.33
C THR A 201 -11.01 19.90 -11.19
N ARG A 202 -12.20 20.41 -10.86
CA ARG A 202 -13.42 19.62 -10.79
C ARG A 202 -13.69 18.88 -12.09
N GLU A 203 -13.60 19.57 -13.23
CA GLU A 203 -13.84 19.03 -14.57
C GLU A 203 -12.87 17.90 -14.88
N PHE A 204 -11.59 18.11 -14.53
CA PHE A 204 -10.56 17.11 -14.71
C PHE A 204 -10.85 15.83 -13.92
N PHE A 205 -11.22 15.95 -12.64
CA PHE A 205 -11.54 14.78 -11.83
C PHE A 205 -12.84 14.10 -12.25
N ILE A 206 -13.87 14.85 -12.67
CA ILE A 206 -15.09 14.27 -13.27
C ILE A 206 -14.73 13.42 -14.49
N ALA A 207 -13.88 13.95 -15.39
CA ALA A 207 -13.42 13.23 -16.57
C ALA A 207 -12.59 12.00 -16.18
N LEU A 208 -11.67 12.13 -15.21
CA LEU A 208 -10.84 11.04 -14.72
C LEU A 208 -11.68 9.90 -14.11
N PHE A 209 -12.61 10.21 -13.20
CA PHE A 209 -13.48 9.21 -12.57
C PHE A 209 -14.40 8.55 -13.59
N THR A 210 -14.97 9.34 -14.51
CA THR A 210 -15.81 8.83 -15.61
C THR A 210 -15.02 7.84 -16.47
N SER A 211 -13.80 8.22 -16.86
CA SER A 211 -12.89 7.37 -17.65
C SER A 211 -12.55 6.09 -16.91
N LYS A 212 -12.14 6.17 -15.64
CA LYS A 212 -11.84 5.02 -14.78
C LYS A 212 -13.02 4.06 -14.67
N ILE A 213 -14.22 4.56 -14.36
CA ILE A 213 -15.44 3.73 -14.25
C ILE A 213 -15.74 3.04 -15.58
N LYS A 214 -15.65 3.75 -16.71
CA LYS A 214 -15.89 3.18 -18.04
C LYS A 214 -14.84 2.14 -18.44
N ALA A 215 -13.59 2.33 -18.05
CA ALA A 215 -12.49 1.41 -18.33
C ALA A 215 -12.58 0.14 -17.46
N THR A 216 -12.94 0.29 -16.18
CA THR A 216 -13.07 -0.83 -15.23
C THR A 216 -14.33 -1.65 -15.47
N ILE A 217 -15.48 -1.00 -15.69
CA ILE A 217 -16.75 -1.67 -16.01
C ILE A 217 -17.13 -1.29 -17.44
N ARG A 218 -16.88 -2.21 -18.38
CA ARG A 218 -17.11 -2.01 -19.81
C ARG A 218 -18.61 -2.17 -20.15
N ASN A 219 -18.97 -2.55 -21.37
CA ASN A 219 -20.37 -2.78 -21.75
C ASN A 219 -20.80 -4.21 -21.38
N LYS A 220 -22.11 -4.47 -21.36
CA LYS A 220 -22.62 -5.82 -21.07
C LYS A 220 -22.04 -6.82 -22.08
N GLY A 221 -21.55 -7.96 -21.57
CA GLY A 221 -20.88 -8.98 -22.37
C GLY A 221 -19.37 -8.75 -22.59
N ASP A 222 -18.85 -7.54 -22.33
CA ASP A 222 -17.41 -7.31 -22.31
C ASP A 222 -16.78 -7.95 -21.05
N MET A 223 -15.49 -8.25 -21.11
CA MET A 223 -14.72 -8.75 -19.97
C MET A 223 -14.65 -7.73 -18.82
N ILE A 224 -14.69 -8.22 -17.58
CA ILE A 224 -14.55 -7.44 -16.33
C ILE A 224 -13.62 -8.19 -15.37
N GLY A 225 -12.77 -7.46 -14.64
CA GLY A 225 -11.82 -8.06 -13.71
C GLY A 225 -10.50 -8.39 -14.38
N TRP A 226 -9.81 -9.41 -13.87
CA TRP A 226 -8.55 -9.89 -14.44
C TRP A 226 -8.81 -10.81 -15.64
N GLU A 227 -7.85 -10.85 -16.58
CA GLU A 227 -7.94 -11.69 -17.78
C GLU A 227 -8.09 -13.18 -17.45
N SER A 228 -7.50 -13.61 -16.32
CA SER A 228 -7.59 -14.98 -15.79
C SER A 228 -8.98 -15.38 -15.34
N ASP A 229 -9.84 -14.43 -14.99
CA ASP A 229 -11.08 -14.73 -14.29
C ASP A 229 -12.22 -15.05 -15.27
N GLU A 230 -12.02 -14.84 -16.58
CA GLU A 230 -12.99 -15.00 -17.68
C GLU A 230 -14.38 -14.36 -17.43
N ASN A 231 -14.44 -13.43 -16.47
CA ASN A 231 -15.69 -12.80 -16.05
C ASN A 231 -16.15 -11.78 -17.08
N THR A 232 -17.47 -11.68 -17.27
CA THR A 232 -18.09 -10.68 -18.16
C THR A 232 -19.05 -9.77 -17.41
N VAL A 233 -19.26 -8.57 -17.94
CA VAL A 233 -20.17 -7.57 -17.38
C VAL A 233 -21.61 -8.07 -17.51
N GLY A 234 -22.15 -8.57 -16.40
CA GLY A 234 -23.56 -8.91 -16.27
C GLY A 234 -24.48 -7.70 -15.99
N PRO A 235 -25.80 -7.94 -15.85
CA PRO A 235 -26.78 -6.88 -15.57
C PRO A 235 -26.48 -6.07 -14.30
N ILE A 236 -25.99 -6.73 -13.25
CA ILE A 236 -25.67 -6.10 -11.96
C ILE A 236 -24.50 -5.12 -12.11
N ALA A 237 -23.40 -5.57 -12.71
CA ALA A 237 -22.23 -4.72 -12.96
C ALA A 237 -22.57 -3.52 -13.86
N ALA A 238 -23.38 -3.73 -14.90
CA ALA A 238 -23.86 -2.65 -15.75
C ALA A 238 -24.74 -1.63 -15.00
N ALA A 239 -25.63 -2.09 -14.09
CA ALA A 239 -26.42 -1.20 -13.24
C ALA A 239 -25.52 -0.43 -12.25
N ALA A 240 -24.53 -1.10 -11.65
CA ALA A 240 -23.54 -0.48 -10.78
C ALA A 240 -22.75 0.62 -11.50
N LYS A 241 -22.29 0.38 -12.75
CA LYS A 241 -21.65 1.40 -13.60
C LYS A 241 -22.51 2.66 -13.73
N GLN A 242 -23.79 2.50 -14.05
CA GLN A 242 -24.69 3.65 -14.22
C GLN A 242 -24.89 4.43 -12.90
N SER A 243 -25.02 3.71 -11.79
CA SER A 243 -25.11 4.35 -10.46
C SER A 243 -23.83 5.10 -10.09
N LEU A 244 -22.66 4.51 -10.34
CA LEU A 244 -21.36 5.16 -10.11
C LEU A 244 -21.19 6.40 -10.97
N LEU A 245 -21.56 6.35 -12.26
CA LEU A 245 -21.49 7.52 -13.15
C LEU A 245 -22.38 8.67 -12.68
N ARG A 246 -23.60 8.39 -12.20
CA ARG A 246 -24.48 9.40 -11.59
C ARG A 246 -23.92 9.94 -10.29
N LEU A 247 -23.24 9.11 -9.50
CA LEU A 247 -22.68 9.51 -8.21
C LEU A 247 -21.59 10.57 -8.33
N ILE A 248 -20.83 10.59 -9.44
CA ILE A 248 -19.68 11.51 -9.63
C ILE A 248 -20.07 12.96 -9.35
N SER A 249 -21.17 13.46 -9.92
CA SER A 249 -21.59 14.85 -9.75
C SER A 249 -21.99 15.21 -8.31
N HIS A 250 -22.31 14.21 -7.49
CA HIS A 250 -22.72 14.40 -6.09
C HIS A 250 -21.57 14.28 -5.09
N ILE A 251 -20.43 13.69 -5.49
CA ILE A 251 -19.26 13.50 -4.62
C ILE A 251 -18.14 14.48 -4.91
N MET A 252 -18.20 15.20 -6.03
CA MET A 252 -17.27 16.27 -6.37
C MET A 252 -17.82 17.59 -5.79
N PRO A 253 -16.97 18.44 -5.17
CA PRO A 253 -17.42 19.72 -4.63
C PRO A 253 -17.95 20.57 -5.77
N THR A 254 -18.91 21.44 -5.49
CA THR A 254 -19.29 22.51 -6.42
C THR A 254 -18.27 23.64 -6.32
N ASP A 255 -18.10 24.44 -7.37
CA ASP A 255 -17.10 25.52 -7.40
C ASP A 255 -17.38 26.65 -6.37
N ASP A 256 -18.49 26.54 -5.63
CA ASP A 256 -18.99 27.50 -4.64
C ASP A 256 -18.72 27.09 -3.16
N ASP A 257 -18.01 25.98 -2.90
CA ASP A 257 -17.70 25.49 -1.53
C ASP A 257 -16.25 25.78 -1.08
#